data_AF-I0A0Z5-F1
#
_entry.id   AF-I0A0Z5-F1
#
_cell.length_a   1.000
_cell.length_b   1.000
_cell.length_c   1.000
_cell.angle_alpha   90.00
_cell.angle_beta   90.00
_cell.angle_gamma   90.00
#
_symmetry.space_group_name_H-M   'P 1'
#
loop_
_entity.id
_entity.type
_entity.pdbx_description
1 polymer ?
#
loop_
_entity_poly.entity_id
_entity_poly.type
_entity_poly.pdbx_seq_one_letter_code
_entity_poly.pdbx_strand_id
1 'polypeptide(L)'
;METGYDPIALGKIIEEVVTRREGGSLYRKYYRFRGGRWYGGIATADAVGCNLKCKFCWSWRQRDSPRSYGEFYSPEAVAERLSLIAEEKGYSYVRISGGEPTLGFEHLLGVLRTFRDRDKTFILETNGIYLGYSRELAQELSPFVNLHVRVSIKGCNSEEFFEITGARQEFFELQIRALENLLDAGVEAHPAVMMSFSGEESCRELKERLGSIDPSLEESFEEEYVFLYPHVVELMNRHGIWPKKAFSPDGIPREFI
;
A
#
# COMPACT_ATOMS: atom_id res chain seq x y z
N MET A 1 -3.53 21.33 -21.05
CA MET A 1 -4.50 20.53 -20.26
C MET A 1 -3.67 19.55 -19.47
N GLU A 2 -3.74 19.59 -18.14
CA GLU A 2 -3.06 18.61 -17.30
C GLU A 2 -3.64 17.22 -17.60
N THR A 3 -2.82 16.33 -18.13
CA THR A 3 -3.24 14.96 -18.47
C THR A 3 -3.20 14.08 -17.23
N GLY A 4 -4.30 13.40 -16.92
CA GLY A 4 -4.41 12.48 -15.78
C GLY A 4 -5.40 12.95 -14.71
N TYR A 5 -5.72 12.07 -13.75
CA TYR A 5 -6.58 12.43 -12.62
C TYR A 5 -5.78 12.81 -11.37
N ASP A 6 -6.42 13.56 -10.48
CA ASP A 6 -5.89 13.92 -9.17
C ASP A 6 -6.21 12.80 -8.14
N PRO A 7 -5.20 12.07 -7.61
CA PRO A 7 -5.40 11.01 -6.64
C PRO A 7 -5.72 11.53 -5.23
N ILE A 8 -5.50 12.81 -4.91
CA ILE A 8 -5.98 13.41 -3.66
C ILE A 8 -7.48 13.64 -3.74
N ALA A 9 -7.95 14.22 -4.85
CA ALA A 9 -9.39 14.41 -5.09
C ALA A 9 -10.14 13.07 -5.17
N LEU A 10 -9.58 12.09 -5.89
CA LEU A 10 -10.14 10.74 -5.94
C LEU A 10 -10.14 10.08 -4.56
N GLY A 11 -9.07 10.24 -3.78
CA GLY A 11 -8.96 9.70 -2.43
C GLY A 11 -10.10 10.14 -1.53
N LYS A 12 -10.43 11.44 -1.51
CA LYS A 12 -11.57 11.98 -0.74
C LYS A 12 -12.89 11.32 -1.12
N ILE A 13 -13.15 11.17 -2.42
CA ILE A 13 -14.39 10.53 -2.93
C ILE A 13 -14.44 9.05 -2.52
N ILE A 14 -13.33 8.33 -2.63
CA ILE A 14 -13.28 6.90 -2.26
C ILE A 14 -13.41 6.73 -0.76
N GLU A 15 -12.78 7.59 0.04
CA GLU A 15 -12.84 7.58 1.51
C GLU A 15 -14.28 7.70 2.02
N GLU A 16 -15.11 8.56 1.43
CA GLU A 16 -16.55 8.65 1.74
C GLU A 16 -17.32 7.35 1.45
N VAL A 17 -16.85 6.55 0.49
CA VAL A 17 -17.49 5.28 0.10
C VAL A 17 -17.05 4.13 1.01
N VAL A 18 -15.79 4.13 1.43
CA VAL A 18 -15.18 3.00 2.15
C VAL A 18 -15.11 3.21 3.65
N THR A 19 -15.56 4.36 4.16
CA THR A 19 -15.65 4.65 5.58
C THR A 19 -17.08 4.99 6.00
N ARG A 20 -17.38 4.77 7.29
CA ARG A 20 -18.67 5.11 7.89
C ARG A 20 -18.48 5.42 9.36
N ARG A 21 -18.98 6.57 9.84
CA ARG A 21 -19.02 6.83 11.29
C ARG A 21 -20.22 6.14 11.92
N GLU A 22 -19.97 5.40 12.99
CA GLU A 22 -20.98 4.69 13.76
C GLU A 22 -20.50 4.61 15.22
N GLY A 23 -21.37 4.95 16.18
CA GLY A 23 -21.05 4.85 17.60
C GLY A 23 -19.82 5.65 18.07
N GLY A 24 -19.44 6.73 17.37
CA GLY A 24 -18.27 7.54 17.71
C GLY A 24 -16.94 7.06 17.09
N SER A 25 -16.95 5.90 16.42
CA SER A 25 -15.77 5.35 15.75
C SER A 25 -15.90 5.43 14.23
N LEU A 26 -14.77 5.54 13.52
CA LEU A 26 -14.72 5.43 12.08
C LEU A 26 -14.56 3.95 11.67
N TYR A 27 -15.58 3.40 11.02
CA TYR A 27 -15.55 2.07 10.43
C TYR A 27 -14.96 2.14 9.03
N ARG A 28 -14.34 1.06 8.58
CA ARG A 28 -13.76 0.94 7.23
C ARG A 28 -14.12 -0.38 6.58
N LYS A 29 -14.23 -0.39 5.25
CA LYS A 29 -14.53 -1.60 4.46
C LYS A 29 -13.33 -2.51 4.27
N TYR A 30 -13.50 -3.79 4.57
CA TYR A 30 -12.54 -4.87 4.28
C TYR A 30 -13.23 -6.00 3.52
N TYR A 31 -12.53 -6.60 2.55
CA TYR A 31 -13.07 -7.67 1.72
C TYR A 31 -12.78 -9.07 2.27
N ARG A 32 -11.61 -9.28 2.86
CA ARG A 32 -11.24 -10.57 3.46
C ARG A 32 -10.13 -10.44 4.52
N PHE A 33 -10.07 -11.44 5.39
CA PHE A 33 -9.01 -11.65 6.36
C PHE A 33 -8.38 -13.02 6.09
N ARG A 34 -7.06 -13.10 6.02
CA ARG A 34 -6.35 -14.33 5.62
C ARG A 34 -4.94 -14.40 6.20
N GLY A 35 -4.43 -15.61 6.30
CA GLY A 35 -2.98 -15.82 6.42
C GLY A 35 -2.28 -15.70 5.07
N GLY A 36 -0.99 -15.38 5.08
CA GLY A 36 -0.13 -15.30 3.92
C GLY A 36 1.26 -15.85 4.21
N ARG A 37 2.00 -16.17 3.16
CA ARG A 37 3.38 -16.67 3.27
C ARG A 37 4.42 -15.55 3.40
N TRP A 38 4.00 -14.31 3.14
CA TRP A 38 4.90 -13.16 3.16
C TRP A 38 5.58 -12.97 4.51
N TYR A 39 6.85 -12.58 4.50
CA TYR A 39 7.65 -12.32 5.71
C TYR A 39 7.81 -13.56 6.61
N GLY A 40 7.77 -14.76 6.03
CA GLY A 40 7.77 -16.02 6.79
C GLY A 40 6.42 -16.35 7.46
N GLY A 41 5.38 -15.55 7.23
CA GLY A 41 4.04 -15.76 7.77
C GLY A 41 3.40 -14.46 8.25
N ILE A 42 2.24 -14.11 7.69
CA ILE A 42 1.56 -12.85 8.03
C ILE A 42 0.03 -12.97 8.06
N ALA A 43 -0.61 -12.35 9.05
CA ALA A 43 -2.05 -12.12 9.03
C ALA A 43 -2.38 -10.86 8.24
N THR A 44 -3.30 -10.94 7.28
CA THR A 44 -3.61 -9.85 6.35
C THR A 44 -5.09 -9.50 6.38
N ALA A 45 -5.38 -8.21 6.52
CA ALA A 45 -6.70 -7.63 6.25
C ALA A 45 -6.64 -6.91 4.89
N ASP A 46 -7.42 -7.35 3.91
CA ASP A 46 -7.45 -6.73 2.59
C ASP A 46 -8.54 -5.63 2.57
N ALA A 47 -8.09 -4.37 2.62
CA ALA A 47 -8.92 -3.18 2.58
C ALA A 47 -9.58 -2.99 1.20
N VAL A 48 -10.68 -2.22 1.19
CA VAL A 48 -11.43 -1.88 -0.04
C VAL A 48 -11.17 -0.42 -0.42
N GLY A 49 -11.08 -0.16 -1.72
CA GLY A 49 -10.87 1.17 -2.28
C GLY A 49 -9.41 1.64 -2.26
N CYS A 50 -9.02 2.36 -3.30
CA CYS A 50 -7.70 2.98 -3.43
C CYS A 50 -7.84 4.25 -4.27
N ASN A 51 -6.97 5.22 -4.01
CA ASN A 51 -6.91 6.48 -4.72
C ASN A 51 -5.97 6.46 -5.95
N LEU A 52 -5.39 5.29 -6.27
CA LEU A 52 -4.69 5.01 -7.52
C LEU A 52 -5.42 3.93 -8.32
N LYS A 53 -5.43 4.07 -9.64
CA LYS A 53 -6.03 3.15 -10.61
C LYS A 53 -4.98 2.33 -11.37
N CYS A 54 -4.01 1.77 -10.66
CA CYS A 54 -2.93 0.98 -11.25
C CYS A 54 -3.48 -0.08 -12.22
N LYS A 55 -3.02 -0.06 -13.47
CA LYS A 55 -3.50 -0.89 -14.58
C LYS A 55 -3.10 -2.38 -14.47
N PHE A 56 -2.42 -2.75 -13.39
CA PHE A 56 -1.94 -4.10 -13.06
C PHE A 56 -2.36 -4.55 -11.64
N CYS A 57 -3.24 -3.78 -10.98
CA CYS A 57 -3.58 -4.00 -9.58
C CYS A 57 -4.28 -5.36 -9.35
N TRP A 58 -3.78 -6.17 -8.42
CA TRP A 58 -4.39 -7.46 -8.09
C TRP A 58 -5.74 -7.35 -7.37
N SER A 59 -6.04 -6.21 -6.76
CA SER A 59 -7.30 -5.92 -6.06
C SER A 59 -8.24 -5.01 -6.87
N TRP A 60 -8.05 -4.91 -8.19
CA TRP A 60 -8.73 -3.93 -9.04
C TRP A 60 -10.27 -3.99 -8.96
N ARG A 61 -10.86 -5.18 -8.76
CA ARG A 61 -12.31 -5.32 -8.63
C ARG A 61 -12.83 -4.64 -7.36
N GLN A 62 -12.15 -4.84 -6.24
CA GLN A 62 -12.46 -4.20 -4.95
C GLN A 62 -12.16 -2.70 -4.99
N ARG A 63 -11.12 -2.29 -5.72
CA ARG A 63 -10.79 -0.88 -5.96
C ARG A 63 -11.86 -0.17 -6.79
N ASP A 64 -12.26 -0.74 -7.93
CA ASP A 64 -13.12 -0.07 -8.92
C ASP A 64 -14.61 -0.15 -8.57
N SER A 65 -15.00 -1.13 -7.75
CA SER A 65 -16.39 -1.29 -7.29
C SER A 65 -16.51 -1.27 -5.76
N PRO A 66 -15.99 -0.24 -5.07
CA PRO A 66 -15.86 -0.24 -3.61
C PRO A 66 -17.22 -0.26 -2.88
N ARG A 67 -18.30 0.17 -3.55
CA ARG A 67 -19.68 0.05 -3.03
C ARG A 67 -20.15 -1.40 -2.93
N SER A 68 -19.74 -2.26 -3.85
CA SER A 68 -20.23 -3.63 -3.99
C SER A 68 -19.36 -4.68 -3.29
N TYR A 69 -18.20 -4.29 -2.75
CA TYR A 69 -17.25 -5.21 -2.12
C TYR A 69 -17.00 -4.88 -0.65
N GLY A 70 -16.92 -5.93 0.16
CA GLY A 70 -16.49 -5.87 1.57
C GLY A 70 -17.54 -5.34 2.53
N GLU A 71 -17.26 -5.55 3.81
CA GLU A 71 -18.11 -5.19 4.94
C GLU A 71 -17.43 -4.13 5.81
N PHE A 72 -18.21 -3.33 6.53
CA PHE A 72 -17.70 -2.33 7.46
C PHE A 72 -17.27 -2.99 8.78
N TYR A 73 -16.05 -2.71 9.22
CA TYR A 73 -15.52 -3.17 10.50
C TYR A 73 -15.07 -1.98 11.33
N SER A 74 -15.26 -2.08 12.65
CA SER A 74 -14.61 -1.17 13.60
C SER A 74 -13.11 -1.47 13.66
N PRO A 75 -12.28 -0.53 14.13
CA PRO A 75 -10.86 -0.78 14.32
C PRO A 75 -10.56 -2.01 15.19
N GLU A 76 -11.32 -2.19 16.27
CA GLU A 76 -11.18 -3.31 17.23
C GLU A 76 -11.51 -4.65 16.55
N ALA A 77 -12.56 -4.67 15.73
CA ALA A 77 -12.99 -5.85 15.00
C ALA A 77 -11.96 -6.31 13.96
N VAL A 78 -11.24 -5.36 13.34
CA VAL A 78 -10.12 -5.66 12.43
C VAL A 78 -8.94 -6.23 13.21
N ALA A 79 -8.58 -5.57 14.32
CA ALA A 79 -7.47 -6.00 15.16
C ALA A 79 -7.69 -7.40 15.75
N GLU A 80 -8.89 -7.71 16.24
CA GLU A 80 -9.26 -9.03 16.76
C GLU A 80 -9.08 -10.13 15.69
N ARG A 81 -9.59 -9.91 14.47
CA ARG A 81 -9.47 -10.88 13.37
C ARG A 81 -8.01 -11.12 12.98
N LEU A 82 -7.21 -10.06 12.92
CA LEU A 82 -5.79 -10.17 12.64
C LEU A 82 -5.05 -10.93 13.75
N SER A 83 -5.35 -10.64 15.01
CA SER A 83 -4.80 -11.34 16.18
C SER A 83 -5.12 -12.83 16.15
N LEU A 84 -6.39 -13.21 15.94
CA LEU A 84 -6.82 -14.61 15.87
C LEU A 84 -6.05 -15.39 14.79
N ILE A 85 -5.94 -14.83 13.58
CA ILE A 85 -5.19 -15.48 12.49
C ILE A 85 -3.70 -15.60 12.83
N ALA A 86 -3.12 -14.56 13.43
CA ALA A 86 -1.71 -14.57 13.79
C ALA A 86 -1.41 -15.57 14.91
N GLU A 87 -2.27 -15.68 15.91
CA GLU A 87 -2.14 -16.61 17.04
C GLU A 87 -2.31 -18.06 16.59
N GLU A 88 -3.38 -18.36 15.84
CA GLU A 88 -3.67 -19.71 15.31
C GLU A 88 -2.52 -20.26 14.45
N LYS A 89 -1.81 -19.37 13.75
CA LYS A 89 -0.75 -19.75 12.79
C LYS A 89 0.65 -19.47 13.30
N GLY A 90 0.81 -18.93 14.50
CA GLY A 90 2.11 -18.55 15.06
C GLY A 90 2.84 -17.46 14.27
N TYR A 91 2.12 -16.54 13.62
CA TYR A 91 2.72 -15.45 12.85
C TYR A 91 3.15 -14.30 13.75
N SER A 92 4.34 -13.75 13.48
CA SER A 92 4.85 -12.54 14.14
C SER A 92 4.37 -11.24 13.48
N TYR A 93 3.88 -11.32 12.23
CA TYR A 93 3.49 -10.15 11.45
C TYR A 93 1.98 -10.06 11.25
N VAL A 94 1.49 -8.83 11.23
CA VAL A 94 0.13 -8.47 10.78
C VAL A 94 0.23 -7.33 9.76
N ARG A 95 -0.71 -7.23 8.82
CA ARG A 95 -0.77 -6.11 7.87
C ARG A 95 -2.19 -5.73 7.46
N ILE A 96 -2.31 -4.51 6.96
CA ILE A 96 -3.40 -4.11 6.09
C ILE A 96 -2.85 -3.89 4.68
N SER A 97 -3.50 -4.48 3.67
CA SER A 97 -3.10 -4.44 2.25
C SER A 97 -4.33 -4.35 1.33
N GLY A 98 -4.18 -4.60 0.04
CA GLY A 98 -5.25 -4.67 -0.96
C GLY A 98 -5.71 -3.31 -1.48
N GLY A 99 -6.31 -2.49 -0.63
CA GLY A 99 -6.70 -1.12 -0.93
C GLY A 99 -5.60 -0.11 -0.58
N GLU A 100 -5.96 1.16 -0.42
CA GLU A 100 -5.10 2.17 0.20
C GLU A 100 -5.49 2.34 1.68
N PRO A 101 -4.73 1.80 2.65
CA PRO A 101 -5.12 1.79 4.06
C PRO A 101 -5.13 3.17 4.71
N THR A 102 -4.45 4.16 4.14
CA THR A 102 -4.43 5.54 4.66
C THR A 102 -5.73 6.30 4.39
N LEU A 103 -6.61 5.81 3.49
CA LEU A 103 -7.98 6.31 3.40
C LEU A 103 -8.73 5.92 4.68
N GLY A 104 -9.35 6.86 5.38
CA GLY A 104 -9.91 6.62 6.72
C GLY A 104 -8.81 6.53 7.77
N PHE A 105 -7.86 7.47 7.76
CA PHE A 105 -6.67 7.46 8.60
C PHE A 105 -6.98 7.29 10.11
N GLU A 106 -8.05 7.90 10.60
CA GLU A 106 -8.54 7.70 11.99
C GLU A 106 -8.82 6.23 12.31
N HIS A 107 -9.40 5.49 11.37
CA HIS A 107 -9.64 4.05 11.52
C HIS A 107 -8.31 3.28 11.60
N LEU A 108 -7.34 3.59 10.72
CA LEU A 108 -6.01 2.98 10.74
C LEU A 108 -5.33 3.18 12.11
N LEU A 109 -5.35 4.40 12.64
CA LEU A 109 -4.81 4.70 13.97
C LEU A 109 -5.51 3.89 15.08
N GLY A 110 -6.83 3.69 14.98
CA GLY A 110 -7.57 2.82 15.90
C GLY A 110 -7.06 1.37 15.88
N VAL A 111 -6.79 0.82 14.70
CA VAL A 111 -6.25 -0.54 14.56
C VAL A 111 -4.85 -0.60 15.18
N LEU A 112 -3.97 0.36 14.83
CA LEU A 112 -2.59 0.43 15.32
C LEU A 112 -2.52 0.53 16.85
N ARG A 113 -3.40 1.32 17.48
CA ARG A 113 -3.50 1.42 18.95
C ARG A 113 -3.71 0.07 19.63
N THR A 114 -4.42 -0.85 18.98
CA THR A 114 -4.69 -2.19 19.54
C THR A 114 -3.44 -3.08 19.47
N PHE A 115 -2.50 -2.80 18.58
CA PHE A 115 -1.26 -3.56 18.42
C PHE A 115 -0.07 -2.96 19.17
N ARG A 116 -0.15 -1.73 19.68
CA ARG A 116 0.99 -1.03 20.32
C ARG A 116 1.72 -1.87 21.38
N ASP A 117 0.98 -2.58 22.22
CA ASP A 117 1.53 -3.36 23.35
C ASP A 117 1.64 -4.87 23.05
N ARG A 118 1.46 -5.28 21.78
CA ARG A 118 1.52 -6.68 21.37
C ARG A 118 2.88 -7.02 20.79
N ASP A 119 3.32 -8.26 21.03
CA ASP A 119 4.50 -8.85 20.40
C ASP A 119 4.21 -9.26 18.95
N LYS A 120 3.82 -8.27 18.13
CA LYS A 120 3.55 -8.39 16.70
C LYS A 120 4.04 -7.15 15.98
N THR A 121 4.71 -7.33 14.85
CA THR A 121 5.08 -6.22 13.96
C THR A 121 3.93 -5.96 12.99
N PHE A 122 3.50 -4.70 12.93
CA PHE A 122 2.46 -4.24 12.03
C PHE A 122 3.10 -3.68 10.76
N ILE A 123 2.78 -4.26 9.61
CA ILE A 123 3.23 -3.78 8.31
C ILE A 123 2.11 -2.97 7.66
N LEU A 124 2.34 -1.69 7.43
CA LEU A 124 1.45 -0.81 6.68
C LEU A 124 1.91 -0.74 5.22
N GLU A 125 1.16 -1.36 4.30
CA GLU A 125 1.41 -1.22 2.86
C GLU A 125 0.59 -0.07 2.31
N THR A 126 1.26 0.97 1.81
CA THR A 126 0.61 2.20 1.30
C THR A 126 1.24 2.64 0.00
N ASN A 127 0.48 3.32 -0.86
CA ASN A 127 1.04 4.04 -2.01
C ASN A 127 1.72 5.37 -1.63
N GLY A 128 1.66 5.79 -0.37
CA GLY A 128 2.36 6.97 0.14
C GLY A 128 1.72 8.32 -0.21
N ILE A 129 0.75 8.38 -1.12
CA ILE A 129 0.20 9.66 -1.62
C ILE A 129 -0.32 10.56 -0.48
N TYR A 130 -1.08 10.02 0.48
CA TYR A 130 -1.59 10.79 1.61
C TYR A 130 -0.46 11.20 2.59
N LEU A 131 0.48 10.29 2.88
CA LEU A 131 1.61 10.56 3.77
C LEU A 131 2.59 11.58 3.20
N GLY A 132 2.76 11.62 1.87
CA GLY A 132 3.51 12.68 1.21
C GLY A 132 2.74 14.00 1.14
N TYR A 133 1.40 13.94 1.04
CA TYR A 133 0.55 15.13 0.99
C TYR A 133 0.49 15.89 2.32
N SER A 134 0.49 15.17 3.46
CA SER A 134 0.41 15.75 4.80
C SER A 134 1.46 15.10 5.72
N ARG A 135 2.41 15.92 6.17
CA ARG A 135 3.47 15.53 7.10
C ARG A 135 2.89 15.15 8.47
N GLU A 136 1.78 15.77 8.85
CA GLU A 136 1.07 15.50 10.11
C GLU A 136 0.64 14.04 10.20
N LEU A 137 0.20 13.44 9.08
CA LEU A 137 -0.17 12.03 9.05
C LEU A 137 1.02 11.12 9.37
N ALA A 138 2.22 11.43 8.85
CA ALA A 138 3.43 10.67 9.20
C ALA A 138 3.80 10.84 10.68
N GLN A 139 3.65 12.04 11.24
CA GLN A 139 3.91 12.30 12.66
C GLN A 139 2.97 11.52 13.58
N GLU A 140 1.69 11.37 13.20
CA GLU A 140 0.72 10.57 13.95
C GLU A 140 1.07 9.07 13.98
N LEU A 141 1.94 8.58 13.09
CA LEU A 141 2.44 7.21 13.08
C LEU A 141 3.65 6.98 14.01
N SER A 142 4.41 8.03 14.34
CA SER A 142 5.61 7.94 15.20
C SER A 142 5.41 7.24 16.56
N PRO A 143 4.22 7.33 17.22
CA PRO A 143 4.02 6.67 18.50
C PRO A 143 3.80 5.14 18.43
N PHE A 144 3.88 4.50 17.26
CA PHE A 144 3.68 3.06 17.09
C PHE A 144 5.03 2.37 16.82
N VAL A 145 5.74 1.99 17.88
CA VAL A 145 7.10 1.43 17.78
C VAL A 145 7.18 0.08 17.08
N ASN A 146 6.06 -0.64 16.96
CA ASN A 146 5.96 -1.91 16.25
C ASN A 146 5.41 -1.76 14.83
N LEU A 147 5.32 -0.53 14.31
CA LEU A 147 4.90 -0.23 12.95
C LEU A 147 6.11 -0.15 12.02
N HIS A 148 5.98 -0.82 10.89
CA HIS A 148 6.88 -0.71 9.75
C HIS A 148 6.07 -0.33 8.51
N VAL A 149 6.45 0.77 7.85
CA VAL A 149 5.70 1.33 6.71
C VAL A 149 6.40 0.98 5.39
N ARG A 150 5.71 0.18 4.57
CA ARG A 150 6.17 -0.20 3.25
C ARG A 150 5.53 0.70 2.20
N VAL A 151 6.29 1.66 1.67
CA VAL A 151 5.81 2.62 0.66
C VAL A 151 5.97 2.03 -0.72
N SER A 152 4.85 1.65 -1.33
CA SER A 152 4.79 0.96 -2.61
C SER A 152 4.81 1.96 -3.77
N ILE A 153 6.01 2.35 -4.22
CA ILE A 153 6.24 3.32 -5.29
C ILE A 153 5.83 2.73 -6.64
N LYS A 154 5.02 3.48 -7.39
CA LYS A 154 4.53 3.09 -8.72
C LYS A 154 5.35 3.74 -9.82
N GLY A 155 6.17 2.93 -10.50
CA GLY A 155 7.12 3.38 -11.51
C GLY A 155 8.42 3.90 -10.90
N CYS A 156 9.45 4.03 -11.71
CA CYS A 156 10.76 4.56 -11.30
C CYS A 156 10.88 6.07 -11.59
N ASN A 157 9.95 6.66 -12.35
CA ASN A 157 9.85 8.10 -12.57
C ASN A 157 8.39 8.55 -12.76
N SER A 158 8.17 9.86 -12.91
CA SER A 158 6.83 10.46 -13.04
C SER A 158 6.08 10.06 -14.31
N GLU A 159 6.80 9.84 -15.41
CA GLU A 159 6.21 9.40 -16.68
C GLU A 159 5.68 7.97 -16.57
N GLU A 160 6.50 7.06 -16.04
CA GLU A 160 6.11 5.67 -15.78
C GLU A 160 4.98 5.59 -14.75
N PHE A 161 4.99 6.44 -13.72
CA PHE A 161 3.88 6.58 -12.78
C PHE A 161 2.57 6.92 -13.50
N PHE A 162 2.57 7.92 -14.37
CA PHE A 162 1.39 8.27 -15.18
C PHE A 162 0.99 7.12 -16.10
N GLU A 163 1.96 6.47 -16.77
CA GLU A 163 1.68 5.37 -17.68
C GLU A 163 0.93 4.25 -16.99
N ILE A 164 1.37 3.83 -15.80
CA ILE A 164 0.82 2.65 -15.14
C ILE A 164 -0.36 2.95 -14.21
N THR A 165 -0.56 4.19 -13.79
CA THR A 165 -1.65 4.58 -12.86
C THR A 165 -2.72 5.49 -13.47
N GLY A 166 -2.38 6.25 -14.51
CA GLY A 166 -3.18 7.32 -15.09
C GLY A 166 -3.33 8.58 -14.23
N ALA A 167 -2.68 8.64 -13.05
CA ALA A 167 -2.67 9.83 -12.19
C ALA A 167 -1.69 10.87 -12.76
N ARG A 168 -1.94 12.17 -12.54
CA ARG A 168 -1.06 13.24 -13.04
C ARG A 168 0.38 13.05 -12.52
N GLN A 169 1.36 13.32 -13.37
CA GLN A 169 2.77 12.98 -13.15
C GLN A 169 3.36 13.57 -11.86
N GLU A 170 2.96 14.79 -11.50
CA GLU A 170 3.47 15.50 -10.32
C GLU A 170 3.14 14.79 -8.99
N PHE A 171 2.16 13.88 -8.97
CA PHE A 171 1.85 13.09 -7.78
C PHE A 171 2.84 11.96 -7.50
N PHE A 172 3.72 11.62 -8.46
CA PHE A 172 4.84 10.72 -8.21
C PHE A 172 5.68 11.22 -7.03
N GLU A 173 5.90 12.54 -6.94
CA GLU A 173 6.70 13.18 -5.91
C GLU A 173 6.14 13.00 -4.49
N LEU A 174 4.84 12.77 -4.34
CA LEU A 174 4.26 12.47 -3.04
C LEU A 174 4.67 11.09 -2.52
N GLN A 175 4.98 10.13 -3.40
CA GLN A 175 5.48 8.82 -2.97
C GLN A 175 6.88 8.95 -2.37
N ILE A 176 7.73 9.79 -2.96
CA ILE A 176 9.08 10.09 -2.45
C ILE A 176 8.99 10.87 -1.14
N ARG A 177 8.16 11.93 -1.12
CA ARG A 177 7.95 12.75 0.08
C ARG A 177 7.34 11.96 1.25
N ALA A 178 6.58 10.90 0.98
CA ALA A 178 6.10 10.01 2.02
C ALA A 178 7.25 9.40 2.82
N LEU A 179 8.31 8.94 2.14
CA LEU A 179 9.49 8.38 2.78
C LEU A 179 10.24 9.45 3.59
N GLU A 180 10.46 10.64 3.01
CA GLU A 180 11.05 11.78 3.73
C GLU A 180 10.26 12.10 5.01
N ASN A 181 8.94 12.25 4.90
CA ASN A 181 8.07 12.57 6.04
C ASN A 181 8.09 11.47 7.12
N LEU A 182 8.18 10.20 6.73
CA LEU A 182 8.24 9.06 7.66
C LEU A 182 9.59 9.03 8.40
N LEU A 183 10.70 9.20 7.68
CA LEU A 183 12.04 9.26 8.28
C LEU A 183 12.16 10.45 9.23
N ASP A 184 11.69 11.63 8.81
CA ASP A 184 11.64 12.85 9.63
C ASP A 184 10.85 12.64 10.94
N ALA A 185 9.80 11.82 10.89
CA ALA A 185 8.95 11.48 12.04
C ALA A 185 9.53 10.34 12.89
N GLY A 186 10.65 9.74 12.49
CA GLY A 186 11.24 8.57 13.16
C GLY A 186 10.43 7.29 13.01
N VAL A 187 9.64 7.18 11.93
CA VAL A 187 8.86 5.98 11.60
C VAL A 187 9.70 5.07 10.70
N GLU A 188 9.83 3.79 11.07
CA GLU A 188 10.53 2.80 10.25
C GLU A 188 9.81 2.61 8.92
N ALA A 189 10.51 2.81 7.80
CA ALA A 189 9.94 2.71 6.48
C ALA A 189 10.97 2.34 5.42
N HIS A 190 10.51 1.72 4.33
CA HIS A 190 11.33 1.46 3.14
C HIS A 190 10.56 1.61 1.83
N PRO A 191 11.26 1.86 0.72
CA PRO A 191 10.66 1.87 -0.60
C PRO A 191 10.48 0.45 -1.14
N ALA A 192 9.29 0.15 -1.64
CA ALA A 192 9.00 -1.03 -2.44
C ALA A 192 8.56 -0.60 -3.85
N VAL A 193 9.39 -0.83 -4.86
CA VAL A 193 9.25 -0.19 -6.17
C VAL A 193 8.71 -1.17 -7.21
N MET A 194 7.59 -0.84 -7.84
CA MET A 194 7.02 -1.61 -8.94
C MET A 194 7.87 -1.45 -10.21
N MET A 195 8.82 -2.37 -10.41
CA MET A 195 9.80 -2.30 -11.50
C MET A 195 9.34 -3.01 -12.78
N SER A 196 8.22 -3.73 -12.74
CA SER A 196 7.71 -4.51 -13.87
C SER A 196 7.56 -3.75 -15.19
N PHE A 197 7.38 -2.43 -15.15
CA PHE A 197 7.16 -1.59 -16.34
C PHE A 197 8.33 -0.63 -16.61
N SER A 198 9.31 -0.58 -15.71
CA SER A 198 10.33 0.46 -15.67
C SER A 198 11.60 0.08 -16.44
N GLY A 199 12.38 1.08 -16.86
CA GLY A 199 13.71 0.85 -17.44
C GLY A 199 14.77 0.60 -16.35
N GLU A 200 15.85 -0.10 -16.69
CA GLU A 200 16.96 -0.28 -15.74
C GLU A 200 17.61 1.06 -15.37
N GLU A 201 17.67 2.00 -16.31
CA GLU A 201 18.21 3.35 -16.08
C GLU A 201 17.32 4.17 -15.13
N SER A 202 16.02 4.25 -15.38
CA SER A 202 15.09 4.99 -14.51
C SER A 202 15.08 4.43 -13.09
N CYS A 203 15.18 3.12 -12.91
CA CYS A 203 15.24 2.53 -11.57
C CYS A 203 16.57 2.75 -10.86
N ARG A 204 17.69 2.83 -11.60
CA ARG A 204 18.98 3.23 -11.03
C ARG A 204 18.94 4.67 -10.54
N GLU A 205 18.42 5.57 -11.36
CA GLU A 205 18.25 6.99 -11.00
C GLU A 205 17.36 7.16 -9.77
N LEU A 206 16.24 6.43 -9.69
CA LEU A 206 15.38 6.44 -8.50
C LEU A 206 16.13 5.94 -7.26
N LYS A 207 16.89 4.85 -7.39
CA LYS A 207 17.65 4.28 -6.28
C LYS A 207 18.72 5.25 -5.76
N GLU A 208 19.48 5.87 -6.66
CA GLU A 208 20.47 6.92 -6.31
C GLU A 208 19.80 8.14 -5.67
N ARG A 209 18.63 8.54 -6.17
CA ARG A 209 17.83 9.63 -5.60
C ARG A 209 17.37 9.31 -4.18
N LEU A 210 16.90 8.09 -3.92
CA LEU A 210 16.50 7.63 -2.60
C LEU A 210 17.69 7.59 -1.63
N GLY A 211 18.85 7.09 -2.07
CA GLY A 211 20.08 7.08 -1.26
C GLY A 211 20.59 8.49 -0.92
N SER A 212 20.32 9.47 -1.78
CA SER A 212 20.65 10.88 -1.52
C SER A 212 19.74 11.54 -0.47
N ILE A 213 18.54 10.99 -0.23
CA ILE A 213 17.65 11.40 0.86
C ILE A 213 18.15 10.79 2.16
N ASP A 214 18.31 9.47 2.19
CA ASP A 214 18.90 8.73 3.29
C ASP A 214 19.47 7.40 2.78
N PRO A 215 20.73 7.03 3.11
CA PRO A 215 21.34 5.78 2.65
C PRO A 215 20.51 4.53 2.95
N SER A 216 19.75 4.53 4.06
CA SER A 216 18.90 3.40 4.43
C SER A 216 17.80 3.11 3.40
N LEU A 217 17.33 4.10 2.64
CA LEU A 217 16.32 3.91 1.59
C LEU A 217 16.90 3.19 0.37
N GLU A 218 18.18 3.40 0.07
CA GLU A 218 18.88 2.65 -0.98
C GLU A 218 19.17 1.22 -0.54
N GLU A 219 19.60 1.04 0.72
CA GLU A 219 19.93 -0.27 1.29
C GLU A 219 18.70 -1.17 1.43
N SER A 220 17.56 -0.58 1.81
CA SER A 220 16.28 -1.28 1.99
C SER A 220 15.39 -1.30 0.75
N PHE A 221 15.92 -0.86 -0.41
CA PHE A 221 15.18 -0.83 -1.67
C PHE A 221 14.65 -2.22 -2.03
N GLU A 222 13.32 -2.38 -1.98
CA GLU A 222 12.65 -3.64 -2.31
C GLU A 222 12.12 -3.59 -3.75
N GLU A 223 12.47 -4.60 -4.55
CA GLU A 223 11.93 -4.75 -5.90
C GLU A 223 10.55 -5.44 -5.88
N GLU A 224 9.54 -4.79 -6.46
CA GLU A 224 8.23 -5.40 -6.68
C GLU A 224 8.01 -5.75 -8.16
N TYR A 225 7.37 -6.91 -8.38
CA TYR A 225 6.99 -7.36 -9.71
C TYR A 225 5.53 -7.82 -9.77
N VAL A 226 4.94 -7.66 -10.95
CA VAL A 226 3.59 -8.15 -11.27
C VAL A 226 3.57 -9.67 -11.21
N PHE A 227 2.58 -10.19 -10.50
CA PHE A 227 2.20 -11.59 -10.56
C PHE A 227 1.04 -11.78 -11.53
N LEU A 228 1.20 -12.71 -12.47
CA LEU A 228 0.28 -12.97 -13.59
C LEU A 228 -0.95 -13.79 -13.15
N TYR A 229 -1.66 -13.33 -12.13
CA TYR A 229 -2.97 -13.88 -11.80
C TYR A 229 -3.94 -13.65 -12.97
N PRO A 230 -4.88 -14.58 -13.25
CA PRO A 230 -5.78 -14.46 -14.41
C PRO A 230 -6.54 -13.13 -14.49
N HIS A 231 -7.02 -12.61 -13.36
CA HIS A 231 -7.73 -11.33 -13.32
C HIS A 231 -6.79 -10.11 -13.44
N VAL A 232 -5.50 -10.24 -13.13
CA VAL A 232 -4.50 -9.19 -13.37
C VAL A 232 -4.18 -9.11 -14.86
N VAL A 233 -3.97 -10.27 -15.50
CA VAL A 233 -3.78 -10.36 -16.96
C VAL A 233 -4.97 -9.77 -17.71
N GLU A 234 -6.19 -10.09 -17.27
CA GLU A 234 -7.42 -9.48 -17.78
C GLU A 234 -7.39 -7.95 -17.73
N LEU A 235 -7.00 -7.36 -16.59
CA LEU A 235 -6.92 -5.91 -16.43
C LEU A 235 -5.86 -5.29 -17.35
N MET A 236 -4.66 -5.86 -17.40
CA MET A 236 -3.57 -5.36 -18.23
C MET A 236 -3.95 -5.38 -19.72
N ASN A 237 -4.60 -6.44 -20.18
CA ASN A 237 -5.12 -6.54 -21.55
C ASN A 237 -6.15 -5.45 -21.86
N ARG A 238 -7.07 -5.13 -20.94
CA ARG A 238 -8.06 -4.03 -21.12
C ARG A 238 -7.40 -2.67 -21.29
N HIS A 239 -6.23 -2.47 -20.67
CA HIS A 239 -5.49 -1.22 -20.74
C HIS A 239 -4.39 -1.21 -21.81
N GLY A 240 -4.19 -2.33 -22.52
CA GLY A 240 -3.15 -2.45 -23.54
C GLY A 240 -1.73 -2.31 -23.01
N ILE A 241 -1.48 -2.71 -21.76
CA ILE A 241 -0.15 -2.67 -21.14
C ILE A 241 0.39 -4.09 -20.89
N TRP A 242 1.71 -4.26 -20.91
CA TRP A 242 2.35 -5.53 -20.56
C TRP A 242 3.68 -5.29 -19.84
N PRO A 243 3.97 -6.04 -18.76
CA PRO A 243 5.20 -5.85 -18.00
C PRO A 243 6.42 -6.39 -18.76
N LYS A 244 7.57 -5.72 -18.60
CA LYS A 244 8.89 -6.17 -19.04
C LYS A 244 9.36 -7.39 -18.24
N LYS A 245 9.03 -7.43 -16.94
CA LYS A 245 9.33 -8.54 -16.02
C LYS A 245 8.13 -8.84 -15.13
N ALA A 246 7.74 -10.11 -15.06
CA ALA A 246 6.61 -10.59 -14.26
C ALA A 246 6.78 -12.08 -13.95
N PHE A 247 6.06 -12.57 -12.94
CA PHE A 247 6.11 -13.97 -12.51
C PHE A 247 4.74 -14.63 -12.57
N SER A 248 4.71 -15.91 -12.94
CA SER A 248 3.49 -16.71 -12.79
C SER A 248 3.22 -16.99 -11.31
N PRO A 249 1.95 -17.17 -10.88
CA PRO A 249 1.62 -17.46 -9.49
C PRO A 249 2.35 -18.68 -8.89
N ASP A 250 2.63 -19.70 -9.72
CA ASP A 250 3.34 -20.92 -9.32
C ASP A 250 4.87 -20.79 -9.42
N GLY A 251 5.36 -19.70 -10.02
CA GLY A 251 6.77 -19.45 -10.30
C GLY A 251 7.32 -18.20 -9.62
N ILE A 252 6.72 -17.77 -8.51
CA ILE A 252 7.20 -16.61 -7.73
C ILE A 252 8.48 -17.03 -6.98
N PRO A 253 9.63 -16.37 -7.21
CA PRO A 253 10.85 -16.62 -6.46
C PRO A 253 10.68 -16.40 -4.95
N ARG A 254 11.42 -17.16 -4.14
CA ARG A 254 11.25 -17.16 -2.67
C ARG A 254 11.61 -15.82 -2.04
N GLU A 255 12.54 -15.09 -2.64
CA GLU A 255 12.95 -13.76 -2.23
C GLU A 255 11.83 -12.71 -2.34
N PHE A 256 10.76 -12.98 -3.10
CA PHE A 256 9.60 -12.09 -3.24
C PHE A 256 8.38 -12.55 -2.43
N ILE A 257 8.54 -13.56 -1.57
CA ILE A 257 7.48 -14.11 -0.68
C ILE A 257 8.01 -14.15 0.75
#